data_AF-A0AAW9I841-F1
#
_entry.id   AF-A0AAW9I841-F1
#
_cell.length_a   1.000
_cell.length_b   1.000
_cell.length_c   1.000
_cell.angle_alpha   90.00
_cell.angle_beta   90.00
_cell.angle_gamma   90.00
#
_symmetry.space_group_name_H-M   'P 1'
#
loop_
_entity.id
_entity.type
_entity.pdbx_description
1 polymer ?
#
loop_
_entity_poly.entity_id
_entity_poly.type
_entity_poly.pdbx_seq_one_letter_code
_entity_poly.pdbx_strand_id
1 'polypeptide(L)'
;MKQRPKSIDGTLRKSFLRVPEVIRECSGINIFGRRIKSLVFSTDLAIIRNVNADAVIAVYPFTPQPIITQSIIMASDIPVFAGVGGGLTKGIRSIVLGTNAELQGAIGVVVNAPTTNDVVKALSDSLDIPVVVTIVNDDTDIQARIDAGATIFNVSASVDTPR
;
A
#
# COMPACT_ATOMS: atom_id res chain seq x y z
N MET A 1 15.25 -14.10 -25.11
CA MET A 1 14.97 -13.06 -24.09
C MET A 1 14.92 -11.70 -24.79
N LYS A 2 13.91 -10.86 -24.51
CA LYS A 2 13.88 -9.49 -25.06
C LYS A 2 15.05 -8.68 -24.49
N GLN A 3 15.84 -8.04 -25.36
CA GLN A 3 16.93 -7.17 -24.94
C GLN A 3 16.34 -5.96 -24.20
N ARG A 4 16.88 -5.68 -23.01
CA ARG A 4 16.36 -4.59 -22.16
C ARG A 4 17.02 -3.27 -22.55
N PRO A 5 16.27 -2.16 -22.57
CA PRO A 5 16.87 -0.84 -22.75
C PRO A 5 17.81 -0.53 -21.59
N LYS A 6 18.93 0.13 -21.88
CA LYS A 6 19.86 0.62 -20.85
C LYS A 6 19.22 1.77 -20.07
N SER A 7 19.44 1.83 -18.76
CA SER A 7 19.02 2.99 -17.97
C SER A 7 19.78 4.24 -18.40
N ILE A 8 19.08 5.37 -18.44
CA ILE A 8 19.68 6.69 -18.61
C ILE A 8 19.71 7.32 -17.23
N ASP A 9 20.91 7.47 -16.68
CA ASP A 9 21.12 7.99 -15.33
C ASP A 9 21.77 9.37 -15.39
N GLY A 10 21.21 10.33 -14.66
CA GLY A 10 21.76 11.68 -14.56
C GLY A 10 22.92 11.76 -13.57
N THR A 11 23.82 12.73 -13.76
CA THR A 11 25.03 12.90 -12.93
C THR A 11 24.73 13.11 -11.44
N LEU A 12 23.67 13.86 -11.12
CA LEU A 12 23.27 14.20 -9.74
C LEU A 12 22.24 13.23 -9.14
N ARG A 13 21.69 12.29 -9.93
CA ARG A 13 20.65 11.33 -9.49
C ARG A 13 21.23 9.93 -9.22
N LYS A 14 22.51 9.86 -8.82
CA LYS A 14 23.19 8.59 -8.55
C LYS A 14 22.79 7.95 -7.22
N SER A 15 22.44 8.75 -6.20
CA SER A 15 22.05 8.29 -4.85
C SER A 15 20.58 7.84 -4.73
N PHE A 16 19.99 7.42 -5.83
CA PHE A 16 18.58 7.05 -5.93
C PHE A 16 18.36 5.63 -5.39
N LEU A 17 17.33 5.42 -4.57
CA LEU A 17 16.99 4.10 -4.02
C LEU A 17 16.45 3.21 -5.13
N ARG A 18 17.18 2.15 -5.48
CA ARG A 18 16.81 1.26 -6.59
C ARG A 18 16.21 -0.04 -6.07
N VAL A 19 15.04 -0.38 -6.60
CA VAL A 19 14.47 -1.71 -6.46
C VAL A 19 15.40 -2.73 -7.14
N PRO A 20 15.70 -3.87 -6.50
CA PRO A 20 16.55 -4.92 -7.06
C PRO A 20 16.04 -5.45 -8.40
N GLU A 21 16.95 -5.82 -9.31
CA GLU A 21 16.57 -6.26 -10.65
C GLU A 21 15.69 -7.53 -10.67
N VAL A 22 15.81 -8.38 -9.65
CA VAL A 22 15.02 -9.62 -9.49
C VAL A 22 13.52 -9.35 -9.45
N ILE A 23 13.09 -8.14 -9.06
CA ILE A 23 11.68 -7.73 -9.09
C ILE A 23 11.03 -7.90 -10.47
N ARG A 24 11.84 -7.88 -11.53
CA ARG A 24 11.36 -8.04 -12.91
C ARG A 24 10.77 -9.42 -13.16
N GLU A 25 11.19 -10.43 -12.40
CA GLU A 25 10.70 -11.81 -12.45
C GLU A 25 9.33 -11.96 -11.78
N CYS A 26 8.97 -11.04 -10.88
CA CYS A 26 7.68 -11.05 -10.20
C CYS A 26 6.51 -10.86 -11.20
N SER A 27 5.44 -11.62 -10.97
CA SER A 27 4.16 -11.44 -11.66
C SER A 27 3.57 -10.07 -11.32
N GLY A 28 3.65 -9.63 -10.07
CA GLY A 28 3.01 -8.39 -9.62
C GLY A 28 1.49 -8.46 -9.65
N ILE A 29 0.85 -7.36 -9.28
CA ILE A 29 -0.61 -7.21 -9.24
C ILE A 29 -1.05 -6.10 -10.20
N ASN A 30 -2.18 -6.30 -10.87
CA ASN A 30 -2.74 -5.30 -11.78
C ASN A 30 -3.85 -4.53 -11.07
N ILE A 31 -3.70 -3.22 -10.95
CA ILE A 31 -4.69 -2.33 -10.34
C ILE A 31 -4.94 -1.18 -11.32
N PHE A 32 -6.19 -1.01 -11.75
CA PHE A 32 -6.61 0.02 -12.71
C PHE A 32 -5.69 0.13 -13.95
N GLY A 33 -5.31 -1.01 -14.53
CA GLY A 33 -4.45 -1.07 -15.72
C GLY A 33 -2.95 -0.84 -15.47
N ARG A 34 -2.53 -0.64 -14.20
CA ARG A 34 -1.11 -0.52 -13.81
C ARG A 34 -0.64 -1.81 -13.16
N ARG A 35 0.52 -2.32 -13.60
CA ARG A 35 1.15 -3.51 -13.03
C ARG A 35 2.15 -3.09 -11.94
N ILE A 36 1.81 -3.34 -10.69
CA ILE A 36 2.62 -3.03 -9.52
C ILE A 36 3.40 -4.29 -9.14
N LYS A 37 4.74 -4.22 -9.16
CA LYS A 37 5.63 -5.30 -8.73
C LYS A 37 6.36 -4.99 -7.45
N SER A 38 6.62 -3.71 -7.20
CA SER A 38 7.34 -3.21 -6.03
C SER A 38 6.57 -2.12 -5.31
N LEU A 39 6.66 -2.17 -3.98
CA LEU A 39 6.10 -1.19 -3.07
C LEU A 39 7.23 -0.63 -2.20
N VAL A 40 7.34 0.68 -2.10
CA VAL A 40 8.17 1.31 -1.07
C VAL A 40 7.32 1.57 0.16
N PHE A 41 7.72 1.02 1.31
CA PHE A 41 7.08 1.28 2.59
C PHE A 41 7.70 2.51 3.23
N SER A 42 7.06 3.67 3.09
CA SER A 42 7.59 4.93 3.61
C SER A 42 6.52 6.02 3.68
N THR A 43 6.72 6.96 4.61
CA THR A 43 6.03 8.26 4.64
C THR A 43 7.02 9.42 4.44
N ASP A 44 8.30 9.12 4.21
CA ASP A 44 9.34 10.12 3.97
C ASP A 44 9.27 10.59 2.51
N LEU A 45 8.93 11.87 2.30
CA LEU A 45 8.79 12.47 0.99
C LEU A 45 10.12 12.48 0.21
N ALA A 46 11.26 12.63 0.87
CA ALA A 46 12.56 12.60 0.19
C ALA A 46 12.84 11.20 -0.37
N ILE A 47 12.48 10.14 0.36
CA ILE A 47 12.57 8.76 -0.12
C ILE A 47 11.59 8.51 -1.27
N ILE A 48 10.33 8.89 -1.10
CA ILE A 48 9.27 8.70 -2.11
C ILE A 48 9.63 9.37 -3.44
N ARG A 49 10.23 10.57 -3.41
CA ARG A 49 10.69 11.29 -4.63
C ARG A 49 11.93 10.67 -5.28
N ASN A 50 12.66 9.80 -4.58
CA ASN A 50 13.96 9.29 -5.01
C ASN A 50 14.02 7.75 -5.01
N VAL A 51 12.91 7.08 -5.34
CA VAL A 51 12.80 5.62 -5.47
C VAL A 51 12.08 5.22 -6.76
N ASN A 52 12.47 4.10 -7.37
CA ASN A 52 11.83 3.56 -8.61
C ASN A 52 10.90 2.39 -8.31
N ALA A 53 10.29 2.39 -7.12
CA ALA A 53 9.21 1.47 -6.82
C ALA A 53 8.00 1.79 -7.71
N ASP A 54 7.14 0.80 -7.93
CA ASP A 54 5.95 0.99 -8.76
C ASP A 54 4.83 1.72 -8.00
N ALA A 55 4.82 1.64 -6.67
CA ALA A 55 3.88 2.34 -5.80
C ALA A 55 4.44 2.57 -4.38
N VAL A 56 3.81 3.46 -3.63
CA VAL A 56 4.09 3.74 -2.20
C VAL A 56 3.04 3.04 -1.34
N ILE A 57 3.45 2.42 -0.24
CA ILE A 57 2.56 2.03 0.85
C ILE A 57 2.84 2.91 2.07
N ALA A 58 1.94 3.86 2.33
CA ALA A 58 2.08 4.91 3.32
C ALA A 58 1.31 4.55 4.60
N VAL A 59 1.93 3.71 5.42
CA VAL A 59 1.39 3.26 6.70
C VAL A 59 2.33 3.69 7.82
N TYR A 60 1.78 4.25 8.90
CA TYR A 60 2.54 4.81 10.01
C TYR A 60 1.82 4.60 11.36
N PRO A 61 2.55 4.58 12.49
CA PRO A 61 2.00 4.16 13.79
C PRO A 61 1.29 5.29 14.55
N PHE A 62 0.63 6.21 13.85
CA PHE A 62 -0.15 7.30 14.43
C PHE A 62 -1.56 7.32 13.84
N THR A 63 -2.49 8.00 14.50
CA THR A 63 -3.82 8.23 13.94
C THR A 63 -3.70 8.86 12.56
N PRO A 64 -4.29 8.28 11.50
CA PRO A 64 -4.22 8.86 10.17
C PRO A 64 -4.82 10.26 10.16
N GLN A 65 -4.09 11.19 9.53
CA GLN A 65 -4.52 12.58 9.39
C GLN A 65 -4.63 12.87 7.90
N PRO A 66 -5.79 13.38 7.41
CA PRO A 66 -6.00 13.70 6.00
C PRO A 66 -4.88 14.53 5.38
N ILE A 67 -4.30 15.47 6.13
CA ILE A 67 -3.22 16.33 5.63
C ILE A 67 -1.94 15.54 5.30
N ILE A 68 -1.64 14.48 6.06
CA ILE A 68 -0.46 13.64 5.81
C ILE A 68 -0.69 12.82 4.54
N THR A 69 -1.83 12.15 4.43
CA THR A 69 -2.20 11.36 3.24
C THR A 69 -2.21 12.24 1.99
N GLN A 70 -2.85 13.41 2.05
CA GLN A 70 -2.88 14.37 0.95
C GLN A 70 -1.47 14.83 0.55
N SER A 71 -0.60 15.12 1.52
CA SER A 71 0.77 15.56 1.25
C SER A 71 1.58 14.48 0.55
N ILE A 72 1.43 13.22 0.96
CA ILE A 72 2.11 12.08 0.34
C ILE A 72 1.59 11.86 -1.08
N ILE A 73 0.28 11.85 -1.29
CA ILE A 73 -0.32 11.69 -2.62
C ILE A 73 0.14 12.82 -3.55
N MET A 74 0.10 14.07 -3.09
CA MET A 74 0.50 15.24 -3.87
C MET A 74 2.00 15.23 -4.22
N ALA A 75 2.85 14.75 -3.32
CA ALA A 75 4.29 14.70 -3.56
C ALA A 75 4.71 13.48 -4.41
N SER A 76 3.91 12.42 -4.45
CA SER A 76 4.26 11.16 -5.11
C SER A 76 4.01 11.20 -6.62
N ASP A 77 5.01 10.85 -7.43
CA ASP A 77 4.85 10.65 -8.89
C ASP A 77 4.31 9.24 -9.23
N ILE A 78 4.19 8.37 -8.23
CA ILE A 78 3.70 6.99 -8.35
C ILE A 78 2.45 6.78 -7.48
N PRO A 79 1.60 5.76 -7.76
CA PRO A 79 0.41 5.48 -6.97
C PRO A 79 0.69 5.27 -5.47
N VAL A 80 -0.25 5.68 -4.62
CA VAL A 80 -0.12 5.60 -3.15
C VAL A 80 -1.24 4.75 -2.56
N PHE A 81 -0.87 3.77 -1.74
CA PHE A 81 -1.77 3.08 -0.82
C PHE A 81 -1.74 3.78 0.53
N ALA A 82 -2.90 4.22 1.01
CA ALA A 82 -3.00 5.03 2.22
C ALA A 82 -3.41 4.18 3.43
N GLY A 83 -2.68 4.29 4.56
CA GLY A 83 -3.10 3.67 5.82
C GLY A 83 -4.28 4.41 6.46
N VAL A 84 -5.39 3.71 6.71
CA VAL A 84 -6.65 4.31 7.22
C VAL A 84 -7.21 3.64 8.47
N GLY A 85 -6.62 2.52 8.91
CA GLY A 85 -7.10 1.77 10.07
C GLY A 85 -6.08 0.85 10.71
N GLY A 86 -6.36 0.47 11.95
CA GLY A 86 -5.51 -0.43 12.73
C GLY A 86 -5.85 -0.48 14.22
N GLY A 87 -4.81 -0.64 15.05
CA GLY A 87 -4.93 -0.68 16.53
C GLY A 87 -5.64 0.51 17.16
N LEU A 88 -5.30 1.73 16.75
CA LEU A 88 -5.80 2.96 17.36
C LEU A 88 -7.05 3.52 16.67
N THR A 89 -7.17 3.32 15.35
CA THR A 89 -8.24 3.86 14.52
C THR A 89 -9.11 2.72 14.02
N LYS A 90 -10.36 2.68 14.50
CA LYS A 90 -11.32 1.60 14.25
C LYS A 90 -12.69 2.16 13.90
N GLY A 91 -13.56 1.29 13.39
CA GLY A 91 -14.97 1.59 13.15
C GLY A 91 -15.17 2.71 12.13
N ILE A 92 -16.16 3.57 12.39
CA ILE A 92 -16.57 4.63 11.46
C ILE A 92 -15.45 5.59 11.06
N ARG A 93 -14.47 5.82 11.94
CA ARG A 93 -13.33 6.70 11.64
C ARG A 93 -12.48 6.15 10.49
N SER A 94 -12.26 4.83 10.45
CA SER A 94 -11.51 4.20 9.36
C SER A 94 -12.24 4.30 8.04
N ILE A 95 -13.57 4.19 8.04
CA ILE A 95 -14.40 4.36 6.84
C ILE A 95 -14.28 5.78 6.31
N VAL A 96 -14.46 6.79 7.17
CA VAL A 96 -14.33 8.21 6.79
C VAL A 96 -12.94 8.53 6.25
N LEU A 97 -11.88 8.00 6.87
CA LEU A 97 -10.51 8.15 6.39
C LEU A 97 -10.27 7.43 5.05
N GLY A 98 -10.85 6.25 4.87
CA GLY A 98 -10.84 5.50 3.62
C GLY A 98 -11.46 6.31 2.47
N THR A 99 -12.67 6.80 2.67
CA THR A 99 -13.38 7.62 1.68
C THR A 99 -12.60 8.90 1.38
N ASN A 100 -12.03 9.54 2.40
CA ASN A 100 -11.20 10.72 2.19
C ASN A 100 -9.94 10.42 1.36
N ALA A 101 -9.26 9.30 1.64
CA ALA A 101 -8.08 8.88 0.90
C ALA A 101 -8.40 8.56 -0.57
N GLU A 102 -9.52 7.89 -0.84
CA GLU A 102 -10.02 7.63 -2.20
C GLU A 102 -10.28 8.94 -2.95
N LEU A 103 -11.03 9.88 -2.35
CA LEU A 103 -11.33 11.18 -2.96
C LEU A 103 -10.07 12.02 -3.22
N GLN A 104 -8.99 11.79 -2.47
CA GLN A 104 -7.69 12.43 -2.69
C GLN A 104 -6.85 11.74 -3.79
N GLY A 105 -7.27 10.59 -4.29
CA GLY A 105 -6.59 9.85 -5.36
C GLY A 105 -5.69 8.71 -4.91
N ALA A 106 -5.89 8.18 -3.69
CA ALA A 106 -5.23 6.93 -3.29
C ALA A 106 -5.66 5.78 -4.23
N ILE A 107 -4.72 4.89 -4.58
CA ILE A 107 -5.02 3.73 -5.44
C ILE A 107 -5.60 2.56 -4.65
N GLY A 108 -5.53 2.61 -3.33
CA GLY A 108 -6.01 1.60 -2.41
C GLY A 108 -5.84 2.07 -0.98
N VAL A 109 -6.56 1.44 -0.05
CA VAL A 109 -6.47 1.74 1.39
C VAL A 109 -5.92 0.55 2.14
N VAL A 110 -5.18 0.80 3.21
CA VAL A 110 -4.55 -0.23 4.04
C VAL A 110 -5.12 -0.20 5.45
N VAL A 111 -5.53 -1.36 5.93
CA VAL A 111 -5.92 -1.58 7.32
C VAL A 111 -5.01 -2.61 7.98
N ASN A 112 -4.55 -2.30 9.19
CA ASN A 112 -3.64 -3.16 9.94
C ASN A 112 -4.36 -3.96 11.04
N ALA A 113 -3.73 -5.02 11.53
CA ALA A 113 -4.22 -5.69 12.73
C ALA A 113 -4.25 -4.72 13.93
N PRO A 114 -5.23 -4.83 14.84
CA PRO A 114 -6.36 -5.75 14.89
C PRO A 114 -7.65 -5.10 14.33
N THR A 115 -7.76 -4.93 13.02
CA THR A 115 -8.99 -4.48 12.34
C THR A 115 -10.00 -5.64 12.25
N THR A 116 -11.28 -5.38 12.55
CA THR A 116 -12.36 -6.38 12.49
C THR A 116 -12.90 -6.57 11.07
N ASN A 117 -13.53 -7.72 10.80
CA ASN A 117 -14.13 -8.00 9.49
C ASN A 117 -15.28 -7.03 9.16
N ASP A 118 -16.03 -6.58 10.15
CA ASP A 118 -17.08 -5.57 9.93
C ASP A 118 -16.54 -4.27 9.36
N VAL A 119 -15.34 -3.84 9.80
CA VAL A 119 -14.69 -2.64 9.28
C VAL A 119 -14.16 -2.87 7.86
N VAL A 120 -13.57 -4.05 7.60
CA VAL A 120 -13.11 -4.41 6.25
C VAL A 120 -14.29 -4.41 5.27
N LYS A 121 -15.42 -5.01 5.68
CA LYS A 121 -16.65 -5.06 4.90
C LYS A 121 -17.21 -3.68 4.63
N ALA A 122 -17.36 -2.86 5.67
CA ALA A 122 -17.87 -1.51 5.50
C ALA A 122 -16.96 -0.64 4.60
N LEU A 123 -15.64 -0.83 4.65
CA LEU A 123 -14.71 -0.19 3.71
C LEU A 123 -14.92 -0.70 2.28
N SER A 124 -14.95 -2.02 2.09
CA SER A 124 -15.15 -2.63 0.76
C SER A 124 -16.48 -2.23 0.13
N ASP A 125 -17.53 -2.07 0.93
CA ASP A 125 -18.86 -1.65 0.47
C ASP A 125 -18.91 -0.15 0.13
N SER A 126 -18.02 0.66 0.74
CA SER A 126 -18.04 2.13 0.61
C SER A 126 -17.06 2.69 -0.42
N LEU A 127 -16.06 1.92 -0.84
CA LEU A 127 -14.94 2.37 -1.67
C LEU A 127 -14.91 1.62 -3.01
N ASP A 128 -14.53 2.30 -4.09
CA ASP A 128 -14.28 1.72 -5.42
C ASP A 128 -12.79 1.39 -5.64
N ILE A 129 -11.99 1.49 -4.58
CA ILE A 129 -10.55 1.15 -4.56
C ILE A 129 -10.25 -0.08 -3.68
N PRO A 130 -9.21 -0.88 -4.02
CA PRO A 130 -8.82 -2.06 -3.25
C PRO A 130 -8.63 -1.80 -1.75
N VAL A 131 -9.17 -2.70 -0.93
CA VAL A 131 -8.90 -2.76 0.50
C VAL A 131 -7.79 -3.77 0.76
N VAL A 132 -6.65 -3.28 1.25
CA VAL A 132 -5.49 -4.06 1.64
C VAL A 132 -5.55 -4.39 3.13
N VAL A 133 -5.50 -5.67 3.47
CA VAL A 133 -5.48 -6.14 4.87
C VAL A 133 -4.09 -6.65 5.22
N THR A 134 -3.49 -6.10 6.27
CA THR A 134 -2.20 -6.59 6.79
C THR A 134 -2.39 -7.84 7.65
N ILE A 135 -1.71 -8.92 7.28
CA ILE A 135 -1.68 -10.21 7.98
C ILE A 135 -0.38 -10.30 8.76
N VAL A 136 -0.44 -10.52 10.07
CA VAL A 136 0.74 -10.51 10.96
C VAL A 136 1.13 -11.90 11.46
N ASN A 137 0.25 -12.89 11.32
CA ASN A 137 0.47 -14.28 11.71
C ASN A 137 -0.46 -15.24 10.95
N ASP A 138 -0.20 -16.53 11.09
CA ASP A 138 -0.93 -17.66 10.51
C ASP A 138 -2.28 -17.96 11.18
N ASP A 139 -2.49 -17.48 12.41
CA ASP A 139 -3.79 -17.54 13.10
C ASP A 139 -4.90 -16.70 12.43
N THR A 140 -4.57 -15.89 11.43
CA THR A 140 -5.57 -15.05 10.76
C THR A 140 -6.43 -15.88 9.83
N ASP A 141 -7.75 -15.90 10.07
CA ASP A 141 -8.74 -16.51 9.18
C ASP A 141 -8.80 -15.75 7.83
N ILE A 142 -8.04 -16.24 6.85
CA ILE A 142 -7.93 -15.65 5.51
C ILE A 142 -9.27 -15.68 4.78
N GLN A 143 -10.04 -16.77 4.91
CA GLN A 143 -11.32 -16.89 4.21
C GLN A 143 -12.30 -15.84 4.72
N ALA A 144 -12.37 -15.64 6.03
CA ALA A 144 -13.22 -14.60 6.60
C ALA A 144 -12.79 -13.18 6.19
N ARG A 145 -11.50 -12.94 5.91
CA ARG A 145 -11.04 -11.67 5.33
C ARG A 145 -11.49 -11.48 3.87
N ILE A 146 -11.41 -12.53 3.06
CA ILE A 146 -11.88 -12.53 1.68
C ILE A 146 -13.39 -12.26 1.65
N ASP A 147 -14.16 -12.97 2.48
CA ASP A 147 -15.61 -12.82 2.57
C ASP A 147 -16.03 -11.41 3.06
N ALA A 148 -15.15 -10.75 3.81
CA ALA A 148 -15.32 -9.36 4.22
C ALA A 148 -14.91 -8.34 3.15
N GLY A 149 -14.46 -8.74 1.96
CA GLY A 149 -14.11 -7.83 0.87
C GLY A 149 -12.64 -7.39 0.83
N ALA A 150 -11.74 -8.08 1.55
CA ALA A 150 -10.31 -7.84 1.37
C ALA A 150 -9.87 -8.17 -0.07
N THR A 151 -9.28 -7.20 -0.76
CA THR A 151 -8.84 -7.35 -2.15
C THR A 151 -7.40 -7.82 -2.24
N ILE A 152 -6.54 -7.38 -1.30
CA ILE A 152 -5.10 -7.64 -1.29
C ILE A 152 -4.68 -7.96 0.14
N PHE A 153 -3.79 -8.94 0.31
CA PHE A 153 -3.15 -9.22 1.58
C PHE A 153 -1.72 -8.68 1.62
N ASN A 154 -1.42 -7.87 2.63
CA ASN A 154 -0.05 -7.46 2.96
C ASN A 154 0.47 -8.38 4.07
N VAL A 155 1.31 -9.37 3.74
CA VAL A 155 1.85 -10.32 4.72
C VAL A 155 3.06 -9.68 5.43
N SER A 156 2.94 -9.47 6.73
CA SER A 156 3.92 -8.80 7.60
C SER A 156 4.15 -9.63 8.87
N ALA A 157 4.61 -10.87 8.71
CA ALA A 157 4.84 -11.83 9.81
C ALA A 157 6.31 -11.86 10.31
N SER A 158 7.14 -10.88 9.92
CA SER A 158 8.55 -10.80 10.37
C SER A 158 9.29 -12.12 10.14
N VAL A 159 9.98 -12.65 11.17
CA VAL A 159 10.72 -13.92 11.15
C VAL A 159 9.85 -15.15 10.87
N ASP A 160 8.55 -15.04 11.10
CA ASP A 160 7.57 -16.12 10.93
C ASP A 160 6.87 -16.05 9.57
N THR A 161 7.30 -15.16 8.67
CA THR A 161 6.88 -15.19 7.27
C THR A 161 7.34 -16.52 6.67
N PRO A 162 6.44 -17.42 6.23
CA PRO A 162 6.82 -18.74 5.73
C PRO A 162 7.84 -18.63 4.58
N ARG A 163 8.88 -19.47 4.61
CA ARG A 163 9.88 -19.60 3.55
C ARG A 163 9.39 -20.44 2.39
#